data_AF-A0A9Q0SLU3-F1
#
_entry.id   AF-A0A9Q0SLU3-F1
#
_cell.length_a   1.000
_cell.length_b   1.000
_cell.length_c   1.000
_cell.angle_alpha   90.00
_cell.angle_beta   90.00
_cell.angle_gamma   90.00
#
_symmetry.space_group_name_H-M   'P 1'
#
loop_
_entity.id
_entity.type
_entity.pdbx_description
1 polymer ?
#
loop_
_entity_poly.entity_id
_entity_poly.type
_entity_poly.pdbx_seq_one_letter_code
_entity_poly.pdbx_strand_id
1 'polypeptide(L)'
;MEPQNLCCFTIFTVLVLLVDSTQPPFSCDSSNPSTKTFPFGKTTLPISQRADDLVSRLTLDEKISQLVNSARPIPRLGIPGYQWWSEALHGVAYAGPAWHSLQWLHSLQWHSLDQVILSAASFDANQWYRISQAIGKEARALYNAGQATGMTFWAPNINIFRWGRGQETPGEDPLLTGKYAVSYVRGLQGDSFEGGEIHGQLQASACCKHFTAYDLENWEGTSRYVFDARVSHGIITSISKFLQFFFMLLI
;
A
#
# COMPACT_ATOMS: atom_id res chain seq x y z
N MET A 1 -54.52 -53.81 8.34
CA MET A 1 -54.20 -52.47 7.79
C MET A 1 -53.72 -51.63 8.95
N GLU A 2 -52.41 -51.58 9.14
CA GLU A 2 -51.75 -50.92 10.27
C GLU A 2 -50.77 -49.89 9.66
N PRO A 3 -50.77 -48.61 10.11
CA PRO A 3 -49.98 -47.57 9.47
C PRO A 3 -48.53 -47.58 9.97
N GLN A 4 -47.60 -47.45 9.03
CA GLN A 4 -46.17 -47.30 9.29
C GLN A 4 -45.88 -45.89 9.81
N ASN A 5 -45.45 -45.78 11.08
CA ASN A 5 -44.93 -44.54 11.65
C ASN A 5 -43.51 -44.29 11.12
N LEU A 6 -43.39 -43.44 10.10
CA LEU A 6 -42.10 -42.96 9.60
C LEU A 6 -41.59 -41.85 10.53
N CYS A 7 -40.70 -42.21 11.45
CA CYS A 7 -40.04 -41.28 12.36
C CYS A 7 -39.02 -40.44 11.58
N CYS A 8 -39.35 -39.18 11.29
CA CYS A 8 -38.49 -38.25 10.58
C CYS A 8 -37.41 -37.73 11.56
N PHE A 9 -36.20 -38.30 11.49
CA PHE A 9 -35.04 -37.77 12.23
C PHE A 9 -34.50 -36.53 11.51
N THR A 10 -34.84 -35.34 12.01
CA THR A 10 -34.20 -34.09 11.58
C THR A 10 -32.85 -33.97 12.27
N ILE A 11 -31.77 -34.40 11.60
CA ILE A 11 -30.41 -34.17 12.06
C ILE A 11 -30.06 -32.69 11.79
N PHE A 12 -30.13 -31.86 12.83
CA PHE A 12 -29.55 -30.52 12.80
C PHE A 12 -28.03 -30.67 12.79
N THR A 13 -27.44 -30.62 11.61
CA THR A 13 -25.98 -30.56 11.47
C THR A 13 -25.56 -29.12 11.76
N VAL A 14 -25.09 -28.86 12.99
CA VAL A 14 -24.44 -27.59 13.32
C VAL A 14 -23.09 -27.58 12.61
N LEU A 15 -23.04 -26.89 11.47
CA LEU A 15 -21.81 -26.59 10.76
C LEU A 15 -21.02 -25.61 11.63
N VAL A 16 -20.15 -26.12 12.51
CA VAL A 16 -19.15 -25.30 13.19
C VAL A 16 -18.15 -24.88 12.11
N LEU A 17 -18.38 -23.69 11.54
CA LEU A 17 -17.36 -23.01 10.76
C LEU A 17 -16.21 -22.71 11.73
N LEU A 18 -15.14 -23.50 11.66
CA LEU A 18 -13.84 -23.09 12.16
C LEU A 18 -13.47 -21.85 11.35
N VAL A 19 -13.79 -20.67 11.89
CA VAL A 19 -13.17 -19.43 11.44
C VAL A 19 -11.74 -19.51 11.94
N ASP A 20 -10.89 -20.18 11.16
CA ASP A 20 -9.46 -20.12 11.38
C ASP A 20 -9.10 -18.64 11.35
N SER A 21 -8.39 -18.17 12.37
CA SER A 21 -8.01 -16.77 12.46
C SER A 21 -7.08 -16.47 11.29
N THR A 22 -7.60 -15.86 10.23
CA THR A 22 -6.85 -15.45 9.02
C THR A 22 -5.94 -14.25 9.31
N GLN A 23 -5.35 -14.18 10.49
CA GLN A 23 -4.31 -13.19 10.76
C GLN A 23 -3.22 -13.41 9.72
N PRO A 24 -2.78 -12.36 9.01
CA PRO A 24 -1.67 -12.50 8.08
C PRO A 24 -0.49 -13.06 8.86
N PRO A 25 0.39 -13.87 8.24
CA PRO A 25 1.58 -14.33 8.93
C PRO A 25 2.39 -13.08 9.31
N PHE A 26 2.39 -12.71 10.59
CA PHE A 26 3.18 -11.59 11.05
C PHE A 26 4.62 -12.07 11.22
N SER A 27 5.57 -11.27 10.76
CA SER A 27 6.97 -11.49 11.11
C SER A 27 7.11 -11.46 12.63
N CYS A 28 8.01 -12.27 13.18
CA CYS A 28 8.32 -12.29 14.60
C CYS A 28 7.15 -12.72 15.48
N ASP A 29 6.45 -13.78 15.07
CA ASP A 29 5.44 -14.41 15.92
C ASP A 29 6.07 -14.76 17.29
N SER A 30 5.53 -14.12 18.33
CA SER A 30 5.95 -14.30 19.73
C SER A 30 5.70 -15.71 20.28
N SER A 31 4.86 -16.49 19.58
CA SER A 31 4.58 -17.89 19.88
C SER A 31 5.66 -18.83 19.34
N ASN A 32 6.43 -18.41 18.33
CA ASN A 32 7.47 -19.23 17.73
C ASN A 32 8.80 -19.07 18.50
N PRO A 33 9.25 -20.09 19.25
CA PRO A 33 10.44 -20.00 20.10
C PRO A 33 11.74 -19.81 19.31
N SER A 34 11.76 -20.21 18.03
CA SER A 34 12.94 -20.08 17.16
C SER A 34 13.18 -18.65 16.69
N THR A 35 12.12 -17.83 16.62
CA THR A 35 12.19 -16.46 16.08
C THR A 35 11.98 -15.38 17.13
N LYS A 36 11.40 -15.73 18.29
CA LYS A 36 11.12 -14.82 19.42
C LYS A 36 12.37 -14.11 19.97
N THR A 37 13.54 -14.73 19.85
CA THR A 37 14.79 -14.21 20.43
C THR A 37 15.50 -13.22 19.52
N PHE A 38 15.14 -13.14 18.24
CA PHE A 38 15.84 -12.28 17.28
C PHE A 38 15.64 -10.79 17.59
N PRO A 39 16.70 -9.96 17.57
CA PRO A 39 16.60 -8.52 17.78
C PRO A 39 15.61 -7.82 16.85
N PHE A 40 15.52 -8.22 15.57
CA PHE A 40 14.56 -7.63 14.64
C PHE A 40 13.08 -7.75 15.07
N GLY A 41 12.75 -8.72 15.94
CA GLY A 41 11.42 -8.88 16.53
C GLY A 41 11.15 -8.07 17.79
N LYS A 42 12.16 -7.39 18.36
CA LYS A 42 12.00 -6.62 19.60
C LYS A 42 11.54 -5.20 19.29
N THR A 43 10.25 -4.92 19.53
CA THR A 43 9.64 -3.60 19.27
C THR A 43 10.17 -2.47 20.16
N THR A 44 10.94 -2.80 21.19
CA THR A 44 11.65 -1.82 22.04
C THR A 44 12.91 -1.25 21.38
N LEU A 45 13.42 -1.88 20.31
CA LEU A 45 14.59 -1.39 19.57
C LEU A 45 14.17 -0.44 18.43
N PRO A 46 15.00 0.55 18.07
CA PRO A 46 14.77 1.39 16.90
C PRO A 46 14.58 0.58 15.62
N ILE A 47 13.73 1.08 14.71
CA ILE A 47 13.44 0.41 13.42
C ILE A 47 14.72 0.15 12.62
N SER A 48 15.65 1.10 12.59
CA SER A 48 16.95 0.95 11.90
C SER A 48 17.74 -0.25 12.42
N GLN A 49 17.90 -0.38 13.74
CA GLN A 49 18.60 -1.51 14.35
C GLN A 49 17.91 -2.85 14.05
N ARG A 50 16.57 -2.87 14.03
CA ARG A 50 15.81 -4.07 13.69
C ARG A 50 15.97 -4.46 12.23
N ALA A 51 15.95 -3.48 11.32
CA ALA A 51 16.19 -3.70 9.89
C ALA A 51 17.62 -4.19 9.63
N ASP A 52 18.62 -3.56 10.26
CA ASP A 52 20.03 -3.94 10.13
C ASP A 52 20.27 -5.37 10.62
N ASP A 53 19.71 -5.75 11.78
CA ASP A 53 19.79 -7.12 12.29
C ASP A 53 19.16 -8.13 11.31
N LEU A 54 17.97 -7.85 10.78
CA LEU A 54 17.32 -8.70 9.78
C LEU A 54 18.21 -8.86 8.52
N VAL A 55 18.65 -7.76 7.93
CA VAL A 55 19.45 -7.76 6.68
C VAL A 55 20.81 -8.44 6.90
N SER A 56 21.42 -8.27 8.08
CA SER A 56 22.70 -8.92 8.43
C SER A 56 22.57 -10.45 8.50
N ARG A 57 21.38 -10.96 8.82
CA ARG A 57 21.11 -12.40 8.91
C ARG A 57 20.88 -13.03 7.56
N LEU A 58 20.47 -12.27 6.53
CA LEU A 58 20.14 -12.81 5.21
C LEU A 58 21.38 -13.33 4.48
N THR A 59 21.23 -14.50 3.83
CA THR A 59 22.20 -14.94 2.82
C THR A 59 22.14 -14.03 1.60
N LEU A 60 23.13 -14.13 0.71
CA LEU A 60 23.12 -13.36 -0.53
C LEU A 60 21.89 -13.69 -1.40
N ASP A 61 21.55 -14.97 -1.53
CA ASP A 61 20.38 -15.41 -2.31
C ASP A 61 19.07 -14.88 -1.72
N GLU A 62 18.96 -14.89 -0.39
CA GLU A 62 17.80 -14.31 0.28
C GLU A 62 17.73 -12.80 0.03
N LYS A 63 18.84 -12.05 0.11
CA LYS A 63 18.87 -10.62 -0.22
C LYS A 63 18.40 -10.37 -1.64
N ILE A 64 18.90 -11.12 -2.61
CA ILE A 64 18.48 -11.02 -4.03
C ILE A 64 16.98 -11.29 -4.16
N SER A 65 16.45 -12.28 -3.43
CA SER A 65 15.02 -12.60 -3.45
C SER A 65 14.11 -11.50 -2.89
N GLN A 66 14.66 -10.52 -2.16
CA GLN A 66 13.93 -9.37 -1.64
C GLN A 66 13.99 -8.12 -2.55
N LEU A 67 14.76 -8.14 -3.65
CA LEU A 67 14.92 -7.02 -4.60
C LEU A 67 13.86 -7.00 -5.72
N VAL A 68 12.74 -7.68 -5.52
CA VAL A 68 11.60 -7.75 -6.44
C VAL A 68 10.33 -7.36 -5.70
N ASN A 69 9.27 -6.99 -6.42
CA ASN A 69 8.00 -6.63 -5.78
C ASN A 69 7.39 -7.82 -5.04
N SER A 70 7.44 -9.03 -5.62
CA SER A 70 6.99 -10.27 -4.98
C SER A 70 8.12 -10.89 -4.13
N ALA A 71 8.38 -10.30 -2.97
CA ALA A 71 9.45 -10.74 -2.08
C ALA A 71 9.13 -12.13 -1.51
N ARG A 72 10.08 -13.05 -1.66
CA ARG A 72 9.89 -14.45 -1.24
C ARG A 72 9.94 -14.59 0.29
N PRO A 73 9.18 -15.52 0.89
CA PRO A 73 9.32 -15.83 2.30
C PRO A 73 10.74 -16.31 2.62
N ILE A 74 11.18 -16.09 3.87
CA ILE A 74 12.42 -16.62 4.43
C ILE A 74 12.05 -17.49 5.64
N PRO A 75 11.68 -18.77 5.43
CA PRO A 75 11.11 -19.61 6.48
C PRO A 75 12.01 -19.81 7.70
N ARG A 76 13.33 -19.90 7.50
CA ARG A 76 14.28 -20.09 8.61
C ARG A 76 14.29 -18.92 9.61
N LEU A 77 13.88 -17.73 9.16
CA LEU A 77 13.78 -16.52 9.99
C LEU A 77 12.33 -16.22 10.38
N GLY A 78 11.36 -17.04 9.95
CA GLY A 78 9.94 -16.79 10.14
C GLY A 78 9.45 -15.49 9.47
N ILE A 79 10.08 -15.11 8.35
CA ILE A 79 9.64 -13.95 7.56
C ILE A 79 8.70 -14.46 6.46
N PRO A 80 7.44 -13.99 6.43
CA PRO A 80 6.49 -14.34 5.37
C PRO A 80 6.87 -13.68 4.04
N GLY A 81 6.25 -14.13 2.95
CA GLY A 81 6.33 -13.41 1.69
C GLY A 81 5.65 -12.04 1.82
N TYR A 82 6.14 -11.06 1.09
CA TYR A 82 5.61 -9.70 1.11
C TYR A 82 5.45 -9.19 -0.31
N GLN A 83 4.35 -8.48 -0.58
CA GLN A 83 4.12 -7.82 -1.85
C GLN A 83 4.33 -6.30 -1.72
N TRP A 84 5.32 -5.77 -2.43
CA TRP A 84 5.59 -4.33 -2.51
C TRP A 84 4.70 -3.60 -3.50
N TRP A 85 4.06 -4.32 -4.43
CA TRP A 85 3.13 -3.76 -5.40
C TRP A 85 1.67 -3.91 -4.93
N SER A 86 1.16 -2.84 -4.31
CA SER A 86 -0.26 -2.60 -4.13
C SER A 86 -0.63 -1.23 -4.71
N GLU A 87 -1.89 -1.02 -5.07
CA GLU A 87 -2.39 0.23 -5.65
C GLU A 87 -3.50 0.83 -4.76
N ALA A 88 -3.50 2.16 -4.61
CA ALA A 88 -4.46 2.86 -3.75
C ALA A 88 -4.91 4.24 -4.29
N LEU A 89 -4.80 4.46 -5.61
CA LEU A 89 -4.88 5.79 -6.23
C LEU A 89 -6.10 6.63 -5.78
N HIS A 90 -7.29 6.04 -5.74
CA HIS A 90 -8.54 6.68 -5.31
C HIS A 90 -9.43 5.70 -4.51
N GLY A 91 -8.77 4.86 -3.70
CA GLY A 91 -9.37 3.68 -3.07
C GLY A 91 -8.38 2.53 -3.14
N VAL A 92 -8.41 1.62 -2.17
CA VAL A 92 -7.56 0.43 -2.20
C VAL A 92 -7.99 -0.47 -3.35
N ALA A 93 -7.09 -0.72 -4.31
CA ALA A 93 -7.43 -1.36 -5.57
C ALA A 93 -6.98 -2.82 -5.61
N TYR A 94 -7.83 -3.70 -6.16
CA TYR A 94 -7.48 -5.08 -6.53
C TYR A 94 -6.63 -5.13 -7.82
N ALA A 95 -5.64 -4.26 -7.91
CA ALA A 95 -4.65 -4.24 -8.97
C ALA A 95 -3.30 -4.64 -8.37
N GLY A 96 -2.65 -5.64 -8.97
CA GLY A 96 -1.37 -6.18 -8.52
C GLY A 96 -1.50 -7.50 -7.73
N PRO A 97 -0.35 -8.14 -7.40
CA PRO A 97 -0.33 -9.51 -6.89
C PRO A 97 -0.55 -9.61 -5.38
N ALA A 98 -0.80 -8.48 -4.69
CA ALA A 98 -0.84 -8.42 -3.24
C ALA A 98 -2.08 -9.08 -2.63
N TRP A 99 -3.10 -9.33 -3.45
CA TRP A 99 -4.43 -9.69 -3.00
C TRP A 99 -4.71 -11.19 -3.12
N HIS A 100 -5.23 -11.77 -2.05
CA HIS A 100 -5.74 -13.14 -2.09
C HIS A 100 -7.22 -13.12 -2.50
N SER A 101 -7.60 -13.95 -3.47
CA SER A 101 -9.00 -14.17 -3.84
C SER A 101 -9.72 -14.98 -2.76
N LEU A 102 -9.95 -14.39 -1.59
CA LEU A 102 -10.97 -14.91 -0.68
C LEU A 102 -12.32 -14.56 -1.30
N GLN A 103 -12.75 -15.40 -2.25
CA GLN A 103 -13.98 -15.30 -3.04
C GLN A 103 -15.25 -15.10 -2.19
N TRP A 104 -15.16 -15.35 -0.88
CA TRP A 104 -16.27 -15.34 0.08
C TRP A 104 -16.27 -14.12 1.01
N LEU A 105 -15.21 -13.29 1.00
CA LEU A 105 -15.12 -12.03 1.76
C LEU A 105 -15.19 -10.79 0.84
N HIS A 106 -15.92 -10.90 -0.27
CA HIS A 106 -16.33 -9.73 -1.07
C HIS A 106 -17.24 -8.75 -0.29
N SER A 107 -17.50 -8.99 1.00
CA SER A 107 -18.37 -8.18 1.86
C SER A 107 -17.73 -6.87 2.33
N LEU A 108 -16.41 -6.70 2.19
CA LEU A 108 -15.79 -5.38 2.32
C LEU A 108 -15.82 -4.72 0.94
N GLN A 109 -16.92 -4.05 0.63
CA GLN A 109 -17.00 -3.24 -0.57
C GLN A 109 -16.08 -2.02 -0.40
N TRP A 110 -15.00 -2.04 -1.17
CA TRP A 110 -13.93 -1.04 -1.20
C TRP A 110 -14.49 0.30 -1.67
N HIS A 111 -14.20 1.40 -0.96
CA HIS A 111 -14.64 2.71 -1.40
C HIS A 111 -13.85 3.13 -2.64
N SER A 112 -14.44 2.96 -3.82
CA SER A 112 -13.98 3.60 -5.04
C SER A 112 -14.44 5.05 -5.02
N LEU A 113 -13.51 5.96 -4.77
CA LEU A 113 -13.77 7.40 -4.78
C LEU A 113 -13.58 7.98 -6.19
N ASP A 114 -13.94 9.24 -6.34
CA ASP A 114 -13.73 9.99 -7.57
C ASP A 114 -12.27 9.92 -8.01
N GLN A 115 -12.06 9.76 -9.32
CA GLN A 115 -10.73 9.77 -9.91
C GLN A 115 -9.97 11.05 -9.52
N VAL A 116 -8.64 10.99 -9.42
CA VAL A 116 -7.81 12.04 -8.81
C VAL A 116 -8.06 13.43 -9.41
N ILE A 117 -8.18 13.53 -10.74
CA ILE A 117 -8.45 14.82 -11.40
C ILE A 117 -9.76 15.47 -10.94
N LEU A 118 -10.80 14.67 -10.67
CA LEU A 118 -12.08 15.15 -10.19
C LEU A 118 -12.01 15.51 -8.70
N SER A 119 -11.33 14.68 -7.89
CA SER A 119 -11.06 15.00 -6.49
C SER A 119 -10.29 16.32 -6.36
N ALA A 120 -9.26 16.55 -7.19
CA ALA A 120 -8.45 17.77 -7.18
C ALA A 120 -9.24 19.03 -7.58
N ALA A 121 -10.30 18.88 -8.39
CA ALA A 121 -11.16 19.99 -8.79
C ALA A 121 -11.97 20.61 -7.63
N SER A 122 -11.99 19.99 -6.44
CA SER A 122 -12.57 20.60 -5.24
C SER A 122 -11.71 21.71 -4.63
N PHE A 123 -10.40 21.73 -4.94
CA PHE A 123 -9.41 22.60 -4.30
C PHE A 123 -9.40 22.53 -2.76
N ASP A 124 -9.86 21.40 -2.19
CA ASP A 124 -9.95 21.19 -0.74
C ASP A 124 -8.90 20.17 -0.24
N ALA A 125 -7.81 20.70 0.31
CA ALA A 125 -6.73 19.90 0.87
C ALA A 125 -7.16 19.02 2.06
N ASN A 126 -8.13 19.47 2.86
CA ASN A 126 -8.66 18.69 3.98
C ASN A 126 -9.47 17.50 3.48
N GLN A 127 -10.24 17.68 2.40
CA GLN A 127 -10.98 16.61 1.76
C GLN A 127 -10.03 15.52 1.25
N TRP A 128 -8.98 15.89 0.50
CA TRP A 128 -7.99 14.93 -0.02
C TRP A 128 -7.30 14.15 1.10
N TYR A 129 -6.96 14.84 2.19
CA TYR A 129 -6.37 14.21 3.38
C TYR A 129 -7.32 13.18 4.02
N ARG A 130 -8.60 13.54 4.22
CA ARG A 130 -9.59 12.63 4.81
C ARG A 130 -9.87 11.41 3.95
N ILE A 131 -9.95 11.61 2.63
CA ILE A 131 -10.03 10.53 1.64
C ILE A 131 -8.85 9.58 1.82
N SER A 132 -7.63 10.10 1.83
CA SER A 132 -6.43 9.27 1.96
C SER A 132 -6.32 8.58 3.33
N GLN A 133 -6.78 9.24 4.39
CA GLN A 133 -6.87 8.64 5.72
C GLN A 133 -7.84 7.46 5.76
N ALA A 134 -8.98 7.55 5.08
CA ALA A 134 -9.91 6.44 4.95
C ALA A 134 -9.27 5.27 4.18
N ILE A 135 -8.61 5.55 3.06
CA ILE A 135 -7.89 4.56 2.26
C ILE A 135 -6.84 3.81 3.10
N GLY A 136 -6.04 4.52 3.90
CA GLY A 136 -5.02 3.89 4.75
C GLY A 136 -5.62 3.01 5.86
N LYS A 137 -6.77 3.41 6.43
CA LYS A 137 -7.51 2.60 7.41
C LYS A 137 -8.09 1.34 6.78
N GLU A 138 -8.67 1.45 5.60
CA GLU A 138 -9.16 0.31 4.82
C GLU A 138 -8.02 -0.67 4.52
N ALA A 139 -6.91 -0.17 3.95
CA ALA A 139 -5.72 -0.97 3.66
C ALA A 139 -5.26 -1.78 4.88
N ARG A 140 -5.16 -1.11 6.04
CA ARG A 140 -4.78 -1.76 7.30
C ARG A 140 -5.78 -2.83 7.72
N ALA A 141 -7.08 -2.56 7.64
CA ALA A 141 -8.13 -3.52 7.99
C ALA A 141 -8.03 -4.79 7.12
N LEU A 142 -7.80 -4.63 5.82
CA LEU A 142 -7.71 -5.72 4.86
C LEU A 142 -6.47 -6.58 5.06
N TYR A 143 -5.33 -5.94 5.32
CA TYR A 143 -4.11 -6.65 5.69
C TYR A 143 -4.29 -7.45 6.98
N ASN A 144 -4.86 -6.84 8.02
CA ASN A 144 -5.14 -7.53 9.29
C ASN A 144 -6.15 -8.69 9.15
N ALA A 145 -7.02 -8.63 8.14
CA ALA A 145 -7.93 -9.73 7.79
C ALA A 145 -7.27 -10.84 6.92
N GLY A 146 -6.00 -10.69 6.55
CA GLY A 146 -5.27 -11.63 5.71
C GLY A 146 -5.61 -11.54 4.22
N GLN A 147 -6.30 -10.48 3.78
CA GLN A 147 -6.69 -10.28 2.37
C GLN A 147 -5.59 -9.62 1.54
N ALA A 148 -4.61 -8.98 2.20
CA ALA A 148 -3.46 -8.34 1.58
C ALA A 148 -2.15 -8.93 2.12
N THR A 149 -1.15 -9.01 1.25
CA THR A 149 0.23 -9.44 1.58
C THR A 149 1.23 -8.29 1.56
N GLY A 150 0.72 -7.06 1.44
CA GLY A 150 1.50 -5.84 1.29
C GLY A 150 0.82 -4.66 1.96
N MET A 151 1.63 -3.70 2.40
CA MET A 151 1.20 -2.44 3.04
C MET A 151 1.91 -1.23 2.41
N THR A 152 2.44 -1.43 1.20
CA THR A 152 3.10 -0.40 0.40
C THR A 152 2.27 -0.15 -0.83
N PHE A 153 1.94 1.12 -1.08
CA PHE A 153 1.05 1.51 -2.17
C PHE A 153 1.79 2.42 -3.14
N TRP A 154 1.71 2.10 -4.43
CA TRP A 154 2.23 2.92 -5.52
C TRP A 154 1.28 4.08 -5.80
N ALA A 155 1.09 4.95 -4.80
CA ALA A 155 0.26 6.13 -4.87
C ALA A 155 0.82 7.20 -3.93
N PRO A 156 0.60 8.50 -4.21
CA PRO A 156 -0.20 9.05 -5.32
C PRO A 156 0.59 9.20 -6.63
N ASN A 157 -0.13 9.35 -7.74
CA ASN A 157 0.44 9.85 -8.99
C ASN A 157 0.52 11.38 -8.93
N ILE A 158 1.74 11.92 -8.94
CA ILE A 158 2.05 13.34 -8.79
C ILE A 158 2.76 13.90 -10.03
N ASN A 159 2.61 13.22 -11.17
CA ASN A 159 3.03 13.78 -12.44
C ASN A 159 2.15 14.99 -12.80
N ILE A 160 2.69 15.92 -13.58
CA ILE A 160 1.96 17.07 -14.09
C ILE A 160 1.17 16.65 -15.32
N PHE A 161 -0.14 16.91 -15.35
CA PHE A 161 -1.03 16.47 -16.42
C PHE A 161 -0.55 16.99 -17.78
N ARG A 162 -0.27 16.07 -18.72
CA ARG A 162 -0.32 16.35 -20.16
C ARG A 162 -1.10 15.31 -20.94
N TRP A 163 -0.82 14.01 -20.81
CA TRP A 163 -1.51 13.00 -21.62
C TRP A 163 -1.59 11.58 -21.00
N GLY A 164 -2.45 10.75 -21.59
CA GLY A 164 -2.66 9.30 -21.39
C GLY A 164 -3.20 8.87 -20.02
N ARG A 165 -2.48 9.23 -18.96
CA ARG A 165 -2.82 8.94 -17.55
C ARG A 165 -3.10 10.20 -16.74
N GLY A 166 -3.35 11.32 -17.41
CA GLY A 166 -3.63 12.60 -16.75
C GLY A 166 -4.82 12.55 -15.79
N GLN A 167 -5.82 11.70 -16.04
CA GLN A 167 -6.92 11.50 -15.10
C GLN A 167 -6.46 11.06 -13.69
N GLU A 168 -5.33 10.35 -13.60
CA GLU A 168 -4.75 9.90 -12.33
C GLU A 168 -3.98 10.99 -11.58
N THR A 169 -3.82 12.17 -12.19
CA THR A 169 -3.06 13.29 -11.64
C THR A 169 -3.99 14.37 -11.08
N PRO A 170 -3.51 15.21 -10.15
CA PRO A 170 -4.27 16.36 -9.66
C PRO A 170 -4.30 17.55 -10.63
N GLY A 171 -3.92 17.38 -11.89
CA GLY A 171 -3.96 18.41 -12.93
C GLY A 171 -2.58 18.89 -13.38
N GLU A 172 -2.55 20.04 -14.05
CA GLU A 172 -1.35 20.60 -14.69
C GLU A 172 -0.58 21.61 -13.82
N ASP A 173 -1.15 22.02 -12.67
CA ASP A 173 -0.54 23.02 -11.79
C ASP A 173 0.39 22.35 -10.76
N PRO A 174 1.70 22.67 -10.75
CA PRO A 174 2.64 22.10 -9.77
C PRO A 174 2.31 22.43 -8.32
N LEU A 175 1.73 23.61 -8.04
CA LEU A 175 1.38 24.01 -6.69
C LEU A 175 0.21 23.18 -6.14
N LEU A 176 -0.86 23.02 -6.92
CA LEU A 176 -1.98 22.15 -6.62
C LEU A 176 -1.52 20.71 -6.43
N THR A 177 -0.67 20.22 -7.34
CA THR A 177 -0.08 18.88 -7.28
C THR A 177 0.70 18.65 -5.98
N GLY A 178 1.49 19.64 -5.55
CA GLY A 178 2.22 19.56 -4.28
C GLY A 178 1.32 19.50 -3.07
N LYS A 179 0.27 20.33 -3.03
CA LYS A 179 -0.72 20.30 -1.95
C LYS A 179 -1.46 18.97 -1.90
N TYR A 180 -1.87 18.44 -3.06
CA TYR A 180 -2.50 17.13 -3.16
C TYR A 180 -1.58 16.02 -2.65
N ALA A 181 -0.31 16.01 -3.08
CA ALA A 181 0.69 15.03 -2.66
C ALA A 181 0.86 15.02 -1.14
N VAL A 182 1.02 16.19 -0.50
CA VAL A 182 1.17 16.31 0.95
C VAL A 182 -0.07 15.78 1.69
N SER A 183 -1.26 16.26 1.30
CA SER A 183 -2.52 15.81 1.91
C SER A 183 -2.69 14.29 1.79
N TYR A 184 -2.44 13.74 0.60
CA TYR A 184 -2.58 12.32 0.34
C TYR A 184 -1.56 11.50 1.16
N VAL A 185 -0.28 11.84 1.10
CA VAL A 185 0.76 11.07 1.81
C VAL A 185 0.52 11.10 3.32
N ARG A 186 0.23 12.27 3.91
CA ARG A 186 -0.06 12.38 5.34
C ARG A 186 -1.24 11.52 5.76
N GLY A 187 -2.35 11.61 5.01
CA GLY A 187 -3.54 10.81 5.29
C GLY A 187 -3.26 9.30 5.21
N LEU A 188 -2.60 8.83 4.14
CA LEU A 188 -2.33 7.41 3.94
C LEU A 188 -1.40 6.85 5.02
N GLN A 189 -0.33 7.58 5.33
CA GLN A 189 0.71 7.19 6.28
C GLN A 189 0.27 7.28 7.74
N GLY A 190 -0.85 7.97 8.03
CA GLY A 190 -1.38 8.14 9.37
C GLY A 190 -0.75 9.31 10.14
N ASP A 191 -0.19 10.29 9.43
CA ASP A 191 0.24 11.57 10.02
C ASP A 191 -0.97 12.50 10.20
N SER A 192 -0.80 13.57 10.99
CA SER A 192 -1.74 14.67 11.11
C SER A 192 -1.84 15.49 9.82
N PHE A 193 -2.90 16.28 9.67
CA PHE A 193 -3.09 17.13 8.49
C PHE A 193 -2.03 18.23 8.42
N GLU A 194 -1.76 18.87 9.57
CA GLU A 194 -0.76 19.91 9.74
C GLU A 194 0.67 19.38 9.56
N GLY A 195 0.85 18.07 9.76
CA GLY A 195 2.10 17.36 9.73
C GLY A 195 2.77 17.33 11.10
N GLY A 196 3.72 16.43 11.25
CA GLY A 196 4.50 16.28 12.47
C GLY A 196 5.32 15.00 12.43
N GLU A 197 5.79 14.58 13.59
CA GLU A 197 6.38 13.25 13.71
C GLU A 197 5.26 12.21 13.78
N ILE A 198 5.38 11.14 12.99
CA ILE A 198 4.52 9.97 13.13
C ILE A 198 4.86 9.32 14.48
N HIS A 199 4.11 9.68 15.52
CA HIS A 199 4.25 9.13 16.87
C HIS A 199 3.61 7.73 16.95
N GLY A 200 4.22 6.74 16.32
CA GLY A 200 3.72 5.38 16.32
C GLY A 200 4.20 4.54 15.15
N GLN A 201 3.33 3.64 14.68
CA GLN A 201 3.58 2.79 13.53
C GLN A 201 3.00 3.43 12.28
N LEU A 202 3.73 3.35 11.17
CA LEU A 202 3.26 3.75 9.85
C LEU A 202 1.94 3.02 9.51
N GLN A 203 0.88 3.78 9.21
CA GLN A 203 -0.42 3.18 8.89
C GLN A 203 -0.35 2.37 7.59
N ALA A 204 0.13 2.99 6.53
CA ALA A 204 0.47 2.39 5.24
C ALA A 204 1.60 3.19 4.57
N SER A 205 2.42 2.59 3.71
CA SER A 205 3.49 3.31 3.03
C SER A 205 2.99 3.89 1.70
N ALA A 206 3.12 5.21 1.54
CA ALA A 206 2.92 5.87 0.26
C ALA A 206 4.17 5.73 -0.62
N CYS A 207 3.99 5.81 -1.94
CA CYS A 207 5.07 5.85 -2.90
C CYS A 207 4.67 6.78 -4.06
N CYS A 208 5.11 8.03 -3.98
CA CYS A 208 4.90 9.02 -5.03
C CYS A 208 5.47 8.51 -6.36
N LYS A 209 4.70 8.64 -7.44
CA LYS A 209 5.09 8.20 -8.79
C LYS A 209 4.71 9.23 -9.85
N HIS A 210 5.32 9.22 -11.03
CA HIS A 210 6.47 8.43 -11.48
C HIS A 210 7.66 9.38 -11.62
N PHE A 211 8.67 9.24 -10.75
CA PHE A 211 9.80 10.16 -10.71
C PHE A 211 10.79 9.84 -11.85
N THR A 212 11.00 10.71 -12.84
CA THR A 212 10.42 12.04 -13.07
C THR A 212 10.10 12.26 -14.55
N ALA A 213 9.46 13.40 -14.88
CA ALA A 213 9.16 13.82 -16.26
C ALA A 213 8.39 12.78 -17.10
N TYR A 214 7.53 12.01 -16.43
CA TYR A 214 6.64 11.05 -17.05
C TYR A 214 5.25 11.66 -17.24
N ASP A 215 4.84 11.88 -18.49
CA ASP A 215 3.53 12.46 -18.81
C ASP A 215 2.95 11.98 -20.16
N LEU A 216 3.56 10.94 -20.74
CA LEU A 216 3.24 10.41 -22.07
C LEU A 216 3.22 8.88 -22.04
N GLU A 217 2.11 8.29 -22.52
CA GLU A 217 1.96 6.83 -22.62
C GLU A 217 2.48 6.28 -23.94
N ASN A 218 1.89 6.76 -25.03
CA ASN A 218 2.22 6.40 -26.40
C ASN A 218 1.71 7.51 -27.32
N TRP A 219 2.61 8.21 -27.99
CA TRP A 219 2.28 9.27 -28.93
C TRP A 219 3.22 9.25 -30.13
N GLU A 220 2.65 9.39 -31.32
CA GLU A 220 3.41 9.39 -32.59
C GLU A 220 4.39 8.21 -32.72
N GLY A 221 3.96 7.02 -32.28
CA GLY A 221 4.78 5.80 -32.31
C GLY A 221 5.87 5.72 -31.24
N THR A 222 5.98 6.73 -30.38
CA THR A 222 6.91 6.74 -29.25
C THR A 222 6.19 6.27 -28.00
N SER A 223 6.55 5.06 -27.55
CA SER A 223 6.07 4.50 -26.29
C SER A 223 6.86 5.06 -25.10
N ARG A 224 6.20 5.18 -23.96
CA ARG A 224 6.80 5.52 -22.66
C ARG A 224 8.05 4.72 -22.30
N TYR A 225 8.17 3.47 -22.78
CA TYR A 225 9.32 2.61 -22.46
C TYR A 225 10.61 3.05 -23.15
N VAL A 226 10.51 3.87 -24.20
CA VAL A 226 11.64 4.34 -25.01
C VAL A 226 11.71 5.86 -25.11
N PHE A 227 10.78 6.56 -24.46
CA PHE A 227 10.72 8.02 -24.50
C PHE A 227 11.90 8.65 -23.76
N ASP A 228 12.61 9.55 -24.43
CA ASP A 228 13.75 10.29 -23.89
C ASP A 228 13.32 11.75 -23.63
N ALA A 229 12.88 12.02 -22.40
CA ALA A 229 12.41 13.34 -21.99
C ALA A 229 13.58 14.35 -21.95
N ARG A 230 13.56 15.33 -22.86
CA ARG A 230 14.54 16.43 -22.90
C ARG A 230 14.10 17.56 -21.98
N VAL A 231 14.51 17.50 -20.72
CA VAL A 231 14.16 18.49 -19.69
C VAL A 231 15.35 19.40 -19.39
N SER A 232 15.11 20.71 -19.30
CA SER A 232 16.19 21.66 -18.95
C SER A 232 16.63 21.50 -17.50
N HIS A 233 17.91 21.77 -17.23
CA HIS A 233 18.47 21.67 -15.88
C HIS A 233 17.73 22.55 -14.86
N GLY A 234 17.25 23.72 -15.29
CA GLY A 234 16.44 24.60 -14.44
C GLY A 234 15.13 23.97 -13.99
N ILE A 235 14.43 23.26 -14.88
CA ILE A 235 13.18 22.55 -14.55
C ILE A 235 13.47 21.38 -13.60
N ILE A 236 14.49 20.57 -13.88
CA ILE A 236 14.90 19.46 -13.00
C ILE A 236 15.23 19.97 -11.60
N THR A 237 16.00 21.05 -11.50
CA THR A 237 16.38 21.63 -10.20
C THR A 237 15.16 22.13 -9.43
N SER A 238 14.19 22.74 -10.11
CA SER A 238 12.93 23.16 -9.49
C SER A 238 12.12 21.96 -8.99
N ILE A 239 12.02 20.89 -9.76
CA ILE A 239 11.35 19.63 -9.34
C ILE A 239 12.08 19.00 -8.16
N SER A 240 13.41 18.94 -8.18
CA SER A 240 14.20 18.39 -7.08
C SER A 240 14.05 19.22 -5.81
N LYS A 241 14.10 20.56 -5.88
CA LYS A 241 13.89 21.44 -4.73
C LYS A 241 12.49 21.36 -4.18
N PHE A 242 11.50 21.30 -5.08
CA PHE A 242 10.11 21.01 -4.74
C PHE A 242 10.10 19.71 -3.92
N LEU A 243 10.45 18.56 -4.51
CA LEU A 243 10.42 17.27 -3.85
C LEU A 243 11.23 17.20 -2.56
N GLN A 244 12.43 17.80 -2.50
CA GLN A 244 13.30 17.77 -1.32
C GLN A 244 12.71 18.58 -0.17
N PHE A 245 12.07 19.73 -0.45
CA PHE A 245 11.27 20.46 0.52
C PHE A 245 10.05 19.64 0.97
N PHE A 246 9.41 18.88 0.07
CA PHE A 246 8.28 18.01 0.42
C PHE A 246 8.69 16.78 1.23
N PHE A 247 9.81 16.12 0.92
CA PHE A 247 10.30 14.98 1.68
C PHE A 247 10.77 15.41 3.08
N MET A 248 11.34 16.60 3.25
CA MET A 248 11.65 17.16 4.58
C MET A 248 10.42 17.50 5.43
N LEU A 249 9.23 17.65 4.82
CA LEU A 249 7.96 17.89 5.54
C LEU A 249 7.20 16.59 5.88
N LEU A 250 7.76 15.44 5.48
CA LEU A 250 7.18 14.10 5.61
C LEU A 250 8.07 13.14 6.44
N ILE A 251 9.24 13.59 6.89
CA ILE A 251 10.20 12.88 7.77
C ILE A 251 10.43 13.75 9.00
#